data_AF-A0A9E7JIJ7-F1
#
_entry.id   AF-A0A9E7JIJ7-F1
#
_cell.length_a   1.000
_cell.length_b   1.000
_cell.length_c   1.000
_cell.angle_alpha   90.00
_cell.angle_beta   90.00
_cell.angle_gamma   90.00
#
_symmetry.space_group_name_H-M   'P 1'
#
loop_
_entity.id
_entity.type
_entity.pdbx_description
1 polymer ?
#
loop_
_entity_poly.entity_id
_entity_poly.type
_entity_poly.pdbx_seq_one_letter_code
_entity_poly.pdbx_strand_id
1 'polypeptide(L)'
;MGSLPVANVQALAAASRDVPERYIRPEAGAHPGFADCGVDIPVIDFSRFLDPDSSRDESSKLHLACQNWGFFQVAYMSVVE
;
A
#
# COMPACT_ATOMS: atom_id res chain seq x y z
N MET A 1 -13.20 -33.52 -1.97
CA MET A 1 -12.58 -32.57 -1.03
C MET A 1 -13.07 -31.17 -1.40
N GLY A 2 -13.90 -30.55 -0.57
CA GLY A 2 -14.43 -29.21 -0.79
C GLY A 2 -13.85 -28.22 0.24
N SER A 3 -13.76 -26.94 -0.13
CA SER A 3 -13.44 -25.89 0.84
C SER A 3 -14.65 -25.65 1.76
N LEU A 4 -14.38 -25.24 3.00
CA LEU A 4 -15.43 -24.75 3.88
C LEU A 4 -15.88 -23.36 3.40
N PRO A 5 -17.20 -23.08 3.36
CA PRO A 5 -17.68 -21.76 2.99
C PRO A 5 -17.19 -20.72 4.00
N VAL A 6 -16.50 -19.70 3.51
CA VAL A 6 -16.04 -18.58 4.32
C VAL A 6 -17.17 -17.55 4.38
N ALA A 7 -17.69 -17.31 5.59
CA ALA A 7 -18.72 -16.29 5.80
C ALA A 7 -18.21 -14.89 5.41
N ASN A 8 -19.12 -14.06 4.91
CA ASN A 8 -18.81 -12.69 4.51
C ASN A 8 -18.31 -11.86 5.71
N VAL A 9 -17.13 -11.26 5.57
CA VAL A 9 -16.46 -10.53 6.67
C VAL A 9 -17.15 -9.22 7.04
N GLN A 10 -17.85 -8.56 6.11
CA GLN A 10 -18.63 -7.36 6.41
C GLN A 10 -19.84 -7.69 7.28
N ALA A 11 -20.55 -8.78 6.97
CA ALA A 11 -21.66 -9.27 7.78
C ALA A 11 -21.22 -9.70 9.18
N LEU A 12 -20.05 -10.37 9.29
CA LEU A 12 -19.46 -10.73 10.58
C LEU A 12 -19.15 -9.49 11.44
N ALA A 13 -18.52 -8.47 10.85
CA ALA A 13 -18.18 -7.22 11.55
C ALA A 13 -19.42 -6.42 11.96
N ALA A 14 -20.51 -6.49 11.19
CA ALA A 14 -21.78 -5.86 11.55
C ALA A 14 -22.50 -6.60 12.69
N ALA A 15 -22.33 -7.92 12.79
CA ALA A 15 -23.00 -8.76 13.77
C ALA A 15 -22.29 -8.81 15.14
N SER A 16 -20.96 -8.77 15.17
CA SER A 16 -20.17 -8.76 16.42
C SER A 16 -18.86 -8.01 16.26
N ARG A 17 -18.33 -7.53 17.39
CA ARG A 17 -16.95 -7.02 17.50
C ARG A 17 -15.91 -8.11 17.73
N ASP A 18 -16.35 -9.33 18.05
CA ASP A 18 -15.46 -10.46 18.27
C ASP A 18 -14.92 -10.98 16.93
N VAL A 19 -13.59 -11.06 16.82
CA VAL A 19 -12.92 -11.60 15.64
C VAL A 19 -12.88 -13.13 15.73
N PRO A 20 -13.43 -13.88 14.75
CA PRO A 20 -13.37 -15.33 14.75
C PRO A 20 -11.93 -15.85 14.79
N GLU A 21 -11.67 -16.91 15.56
CA GLU A 21 -10.33 -17.47 15.78
C GLU A 21 -9.54 -17.73 14.50
N ARG A 22 -10.20 -18.15 13.42
CA ARG A 22 -9.57 -18.40 12.11
C ARG A 22 -8.93 -17.15 11.45
N TYR A 23 -9.24 -15.95 11.93
CA TYR A 23 -8.63 -14.69 11.47
C TYR A 23 -7.61 -14.12 12.46
N ILE A 24 -7.50 -14.71 13.65
CA ILE A 24 -6.49 -14.33 14.63
C ILE A 24 -5.16 -14.92 14.18
N ARG A 25 -4.15 -14.05 14.06
CA ARG A 25 -2.77 -14.42 13.69
C ARG A 25 -1.88 -14.32 14.91
N PRO A 26 -1.54 -15.42 15.59
CA PRO A 26 -0.67 -15.40 16.79
C PRO A 26 0.69 -14.75 16.54
N GLU A 27 1.21 -14.88 15.32
CA GLU A 27 2.47 -14.30 14.86
C GLU A 27 2.41 -12.77 14.66
N ALA A 28 1.22 -12.17 14.52
CA ALA A 28 1.07 -10.73 14.31
C ALA A 28 1.55 -9.89 15.51
N GLY A 29 1.54 -10.46 16.72
CA GLY A 29 2.11 -9.82 17.91
C GLY A 29 3.65 -9.86 17.99
N ALA A 30 4.31 -10.66 17.14
CA ALA A 30 5.76 -10.75 17.07
C ALA A 30 6.36 -9.80 16.01
N HIS A 31 5.52 -9.27 15.12
CA HIS A 31 5.92 -8.17 14.25
C HIS A 31 5.92 -6.89 15.09
N PRO A 32 7.03 -6.14 15.15
CA PRO A 32 7.03 -4.84 15.82
C PRO A 32 5.94 -4.02 15.14
N GLY A 33 4.83 -3.81 15.85
CA GLY A 33 3.63 -3.22 15.27
C GLY A 33 4.02 -1.90 14.66
N PHE A 34 3.90 -1.80 13.33
CA PHE A 34 4.38 -0.71 12.46
C PHE A 34 4.79 0.51 13.29
N ALA A 35 5.98 0.44 13.90
CA ALA A 35 6.61 1.64 14.38
C ALA A 35 6.71 2.47 13.12
N ASP A 36 6.32 3.74 13.18
CA ASP A 36 6.57 4.64 12.06
C ASP A 36 8.06 4.53 11.75
N CYS A 37 8.41 3.72 10.74
CA CYS A 37 9.78 3.33 10.48
C CYS A 37 10.57 4.54 9.93
N GLY A 38 9.92 5.71 9.81
CA GLY A 38 10.45 6.89 9.14
C GLY A 38 10.73 6.64 7.66
N VAL A 39 10.21 5.54 7.10
CA VAL A 39 10.40 5.18 5.70
C VAL A 39 9.07 5.42 5.00
N ASP A 40 8.95 6.59 4.39
CA ASP A 40 7.80 6.96 3.58
C ASP A 40 7.86 6.25 2.22
N ILE A 41 6.74 5.67 1.81
CA ILE A 41 6.59 5.04 0.49
C ILE A 41 6.87 6.12 -0.58
N PRO A 42 7.73 5.86 -1.58
CA PRO A 42 8.03 6.85 -2.61
C PRO A 42 6.77 7.23 -3.37
N VAL A 43 6.55 8.52 -3.59
CA VAL A 43 5.45 9.05 -4.41
C VAL A 43 6.06 9.53 -5.73
N ILE A 44 5.62 9.01 -6.86
CA ILE A 44 6.10 9.39 -8.20
C ILE A 44 5.06 10.31 -8.85
N ASP A 45 5.45 11.53 -9.18
CA ASP A 45 4.58 12.50 -9.83
C ASP A 45 4.67 12.39 -11.36
N PHE A 46 3.61 11.85 -11.97
CA PHE A 46 3.61 11.58 -13.40
C PHE A 46 3.54 12.87 -14.24
N SER A 47 3.11 13.98 -13.65
CA SER A 47 3.10 15.28 -14.35
C SER A 47 4.52 15.77 -14.64
N ARG A 48 5.49 15.43 -13.79
CA ARG A 48 6.90 15.84 -13.92
C ARG A 48 7.61 15.14 -15.08
N PHE A 49 7.09 14.02 -15.58
CA PHE A 49 7.62 13.41 -16.80
C PHE A 49 7.34 14.24 -18.06
N LEU A 50 6.31 15.10 -18.03
CA LEU A 50 5.92 15.95 -19.16
C LEU A 50 6.79 17.21 -19.26
N ASP A 51 7.47 17.59 -18.18
CA ASP A 51 8.36 18.74 -18.11
C ASP A 51 9.82 18.31 -18.33
N PRO A 52 10.50 18.79 -19.39
CA PRO A 52 11.90 18.44 -19.67
C PRO A 52 12.87 18.72 -18.51
N ASP A 53 12.60 19.74 -17.71
CA ASP A 53 13.48 20.16 -16.62
C ASP A 53 13.38 19.24 -15.40
N SER A 54 12.21 18.62 -15.17
CA SER A 54 11.98 17.72 -14.02
C SER A 54 11.89 16.23 -14.38
N SER A 55 11.76 15.90 -15.67
CA SER A 55 11.58 14.51 -16.15
C SER A 55 12.75 13.59 -15.80
N ARG A 56 13.99 14.10 -15.84
CA ARG A 56 15.17 13.32 -15.46
C ARG A 56 15.16 12.97 -13.97
N ASP A 57 14.87 13.94 -13.11
CA ASP A 57 14.86 13.74 -11.67
C ASP A 57 13.76 12.77 -11.26
N GLU A 58 12.57 12.91 -11.84
CA GLU A 58 11.46 12.00 -11.55
C GLU A 58 11.71 10.58 -12.08
N SER A 59 12.43 10.45 -13.21
CA SER A 59 12.86 9.14 -13.74
C SER A 59 13.87 8.46 -12.82
N SER A 60 14.83 9.21 -12.28
CA SER A 60 15.79 8.70 -11.29
C SER A 60 15.09 8.27 -10.00
N LYS A 61 14.10 9.04 -9.54
CA LYS A 61 13.29 8.70 -8.37
C LYS A 61 12.47 7.43 -8.59
N LEU A 62 11.83 7.28 -9.75
CA LEU A 62 11.12 6.06 -10.14
C LEU A 62 12.05 4.84 -10.15
N HIS A 63 13.23 4.98 -10.74
CA HIS A 63 14.23 3.91 -10.76
C HIS A 63 14.64 3.48 -9.34
N LEU A 64 14.90 4.44 -8.45
CA LEU A 64 15.26 4.18 -7.06
C LEU A 64 14.12 3.51 -6.28
N ALA A 65 12.87 3.92 -6.53
CA ALA A 65 11.70 3.28 -5.94
C ALA A 65 11.58 1.81 -6.39
N CYS A 66 11.75 1.53 -7.69
CA CYS A 66 11.74 0.17 -8.19
C CYS A 66 12.85 -0.71 -7.57
N GLN A 67 14.06 -0.16 -7.38
CA GLN A 67 15.20 -0.91 -6.82
C GLN A 67 15.09 -1.14 -5.31
N ASN A 68 14.77 -0.09 -4.56
CA ASN A 68 14.87 -0.13 -3.10
C ASN A 68 13.57 -0.55 -2.44
N TRP A 69 12.42 -0.28 -3.08
CA TRP A 69 11.11 -0.56 -2.53
C TRP A 69 10.37 -1.68 -3.27
N GLY A 70 10.49 -1.72 -4.59
CA GLY A 70 9.66 -2.60 -5.44
C GLY A 70 8.19 -2.15 -5.54
N PHE A 71 7.82 -1.05 -4.89
CA PHE A 71 6.51 -0.39 -5.02
C PHE A 71 6.62 1.12 -4.73
N PHE A 72 5.64 1.88 -5.21
CA PHE A 72 5.54 3.32 -5.04
C PHE A 72 4.08 3.77 -5.21
N GLN A 73 3.77 4.97 -4.74
CA GLN A 73 2.51 5.66 -5.01
C GLN A 73 2.66 6.53 -6.26
N VAL A 74 1.55 6.80 -6.95
CA VAL A 74 1.53 7.70 -8.11
C VAL A 74 0.72 8.94 -7.77
N ALA A 75 1.32 10.11 -7.97
CA ALA A 75 0.63 11.40 -7.96
C ALA A 75 0.40 11.85 -9.40
N TYR A 76 -0.83 12.31 -9.69
CA TYR A 76 -1.16 13.01 -10.92
C TYR A 76 -1.69 14.39 -10.53
N MET A 77 -1.18 15.44 -11.18
CA MET A 77 -1.89 16.71 -11.22
C MET A 77 -2.56 16.83 -12.59
N SER A 78 -3.83 16.44 -12.65
CA SER A 78 -4.72 16.90 -13.72
C SER A 78 -5.47 18.12 -13.19
N VAL A 79 -4.92 19.31 -13.39
CA VAL A 79 -5.76 20.51 -13.48
C VAL A 79 -5.59 21.06 -14.89
N VAL A 80 -6.56 20.75 -15.74
CA VAL A 80 -6.85 21.58 -16.90
C VAL A 80 -8.38 21.73 -16.91
N GLU A 81 -8.84 22.96 -16.67
CA GLU A 81 -10.23 23.38 -16.94
C GLU A 81 -10.64 23.10 -18.39
#